data_AF-A0A816FAS8-F1
#
_entry.id   AF-A0A816FAS8-F1
#
_cell.length_a   1.000
_cell.length_b   1.000
_cell.length_c   1.000
_cell.angle_alpha   90.00
_cell.angle_beta   90.00
_cell.angle_gamma   90.00
#
_symmetry.space_group_name_H-M   'P 1'
#
loop_
_entity.id
_entity.type
_entity.pdbx_description
1 polymer ?
#
loop_
_entity_poly.entity_id
_entity_poly.type
_entity_poly.pdbx_seq_one_letter_code
_entity_poly.pdbx_strand_id
1 'polypeptide(L)'
;MIVATCRNVDLRVEILFDRVLQLLSSTQPPETASGSTLVQCIAQINLKKLPELVGHDRNKQEDQVYLLINHITKRLDNEVKQAKINLYQAAKSGPMYGCLSGINALLTIVQSDKYENQEDIDPWRSLFAHLIDLCLEIASVTGPIVSSSSPEGMMPMELTDISDKVEGENLNGQVTSQMLLVCCWRTIKEISLLFSRLGQLGIKFIQNKDQYKFISLNQVHTICNYFMEQLLKSRHCGAYELAYTGFVIMCEQLWSSNCSELCNLPIEWIENGIKMVEENTLDRNKLCLTRRSGGLPFYLQSILTDEPIKQRGQQRTYVAKLMETLLNIIQNDPDTIDVDGEKLENSRKIHAYNTARSFYRNQRFANDVLPYIERGLLLSITGFTSSIWMIRNSATLLLSTIVQRIFGPSKTKDGEDNLSKKNSMTSREFFNKYPSLFHLFYQQLQQTTSTRSSIESLTSSSLFAILLILRRLYPSPLDGIDCSLTLDKLLPFVIK
;
A
#
# COMPACT_ATOMS: atom_id res chain seq x y z
N MET A 1 21.53 51.41 14.80
CA MET A 1 22.11 50.16 14.24
C MET A 1 21.22 48.95 14.53
N ILE A 2 20.82 48.68 15.78
CA ILE A 2 19.94 47.56 16.17
C ILE A 2 18.57 47.57 15.44
N VAL A 3 17.94 48.74 15.27
CA VAL A 3 16.67 48.87 14.55
C VAL A 3 16.79 48.52 13.05
N ALA A 4 17.95 48.76 12.44
CA ALA A 4 18.20 48.44 11.03
C ALA A 4 18.49 46.94 10.82
N THR A 5 19.15 46.30 11.79
CA THR A 5 19.33 44.83 11.80
C THR A 5 18.01 44.10 12.05
N CYS A 6 17.17 44.56 12.98
CA CYS A 6 15.83 43.99 13.19
C CYS A 6 14.93 44.12 11.96
N ARG A 7 14.86 45.31 11.33
CA ARG A 7 14.11 45.49 10.07
C ARG A 7 14.59 44.60 8.93
N ASN A 8 15.89 44.34 8.83
CA ASN A 8 16.46 43.43 7.82
C ASN A 8 16.13 41.97 8.09
N VAL A 9 16.06 41.54 9.35
CA VAL A 9 15.64 40.18 9.72
C VAL A 9 14.14 40.01 9.42
N ASP A 10 13.32 41.00 9.77
CA ASP A 10 11.89 40.97 9.53
C ASP A 10 11.54 40.91 8.03
N LEU A 11 12.18 41.73 7.18
CA LEU A 11 11.96 41.69 5.72
C LEU A 11 12.37 40.34 5.11
N ARG A 12 13.44 39.72 5.62
CA ARG A 12 13.89 38.39 5.17
C ARG A 12 12.89 37.29 5.53
N VAL A 13 12.20 37.42 6.65
CA VAL A 13 11.17 36.48 7.09
C VAL A 13 9.94 36.57 6.20
N GLU A 14 9.50 37.78 5.85
CA GLU A 14 8.36 38.00 4.94
C GLU A 14 8.65 37.39 3.56
N ILE A 15 9.83 37.68 2.99
CA ILE A 15 10.28 37.11 1.72
C ILE A 15 10.36 35.57 1.78
N LEU A 16 10.87 35.03 2.89
CA LEU A 16 10.96 33.58 3.08
C LEU A 16 9.57 32.94 3.15
N PHE A 17 8.63 33.55 3.88
CA PHE A 17 7.26 33.06 3.99
C PHE A 17 6.54 33.08 2.64
N ASP A 18 6.65 34.18 1.88
CA ASP A 18 6.10 34.27 0.52
C ASP A 18 6.70 33.21 -0.40
N ARG A 19 8.02 32.98 -0.30
CA ARG A 19 8.69 31.94 -1.08
C ARG A 19 8.19 30.55 -0.72
N VAL A 20 7.94 30.28 0.56
CA VAL A 20 7.33 29.01 0.99
C VAL A 20 5.95 28.82 0.37
N LEU A 21 5.09 29.84 0.39
CA LEU A 21 3.75 29.75 -0.21
C LEU A 21 3.83 29.54 -1.73
N GLN A 22 4.80 30.14 -2.42
CA GLN A 22 5.05 29.88 -3.84
C GLN A 22 5.47 28.44 -4.09
N LEU A 23 6.41 27.91 -3.28
CA LEU A 23 6.89 26.54 -3.40
C LEU A 23 5.79 25.52 -3.13
N LEU A 24 4.90 25.79 -2.15
CA LEU A 24 3.75 24.93 -1.84
C LEU A 24 2.69 24.93 -2.96
N SER A 25 2.58 25.97 -3.78
CA SER A 25 1.71 25.99 -4.96
C SER A 25 2.43 25.60 -6.27
N SER A 26 3.66 25.08 -6.18
CA SER A 26 4.40 24.67 -7.37
C SER A 26 3.86 23.39 -7.99
N THR A 27 3.87 23.34 -9.32
CA THR A 27 3.60 22.13 -10.11
C THR A 27 4.77 21.16 -10.14
N GLN A 28 5.92 21.55 -9.62
CA GLN A 28 7.10 20.70 -9.55
C GLN A 28 7.17 20.00 -8.19
N PRO A 29 7.09 18.67 -8.13
CA PRO A 29 7.13 17.96 -6.86
C PRO A 29 8.39 18.19 -5.98
N PRO A 30 9.60 18.37 -6.54
CA PRO A 30 10.76 18.73 -5.73
C PRO A 30 10.60 20.07 -5.03
N GLU A 31 10.00 21.06 -5.70
CA GLU A 31 9.76 22.39 -5.14
C GLU A 31 8.72 22.33 -4.01
N THR A 32 7.63 21.56 -4.18
CA THR A 32 6.65 21.38 -3.09
C THR A 32 7.28 20.69 -1.88
N ALA A 33 8.18 19.72 -2.08
CA ALA A 33 8.91 19.08 -0.97
C ALA A 33 9.85 20.06 -0.24
N SER A 34 10.49 20.97 -0.97
CA SER A 34 11.24 22.08 -0.37
C SER A 34 10.32 23.03 0.41
N GLY A 35 9.16 23.38 -0.14
CA GLY A 35 8.13 24.19 0.54
C GLY A 35 7.68 23.56 1.86
N SER A 36 7.36 22.28 1.87
CA SER A 36 6.93 21.54 3.06
C SER A 36 8.03 21.50 4.14
N THR A 37 9.28 21.28 3.74
CA THR A 37 10.41 21.32 4.69
C THR A 37 10.61 22.72 5.25
N LEU A 38 10.58 23.75 4.40
CA LEU A 38 10.79 25.14 4.82
C LEU A 38 9.68 25.64 5.73
N VAL A 39 8.40 25.29 5.50
CA VAL A 39 7.32 25.70 6.40
C VAL A 39 7.46 25.06 7.78
N GLN A 40 7.94 23.82 7.85
CA GLN A 40 8.24 23.16 9.12
C GLN A 40 9.40 23.85 9.86
N CYS A 41 10.45 24.29 9.14
CA CYS A 41 11.51 25.10 9.73
C CYS A 41 10.99 26.45 10.24
N ILE A 42 10.14 27.12 9.45
CA ILE A 42 9.50 28.38 9.87
C ILE A 42 8.73 28.17 11.17
N ALA A 43 7.96 27.08 11.30
CA ALA A 43 7.18 26.78 12.49
C ALA A 43 8.02 26.62 13.77
N GLN A 44 9.29 26.22 13.64
CA GLN A 44 10.22 26.06 14.77
C GLN A 44 10.96 27.34 15.15
N ILE A 45 11.01 28.31 14.24
CA ILE A 45 11.61 29.63 14.50
C ILE A 45 10.48 30.52 15.02
N ASN A 46 10.53 30.93 16.29
CA ASN A 46 9.50 31.79 16.87
C ASN A 46 9.48 33.16 16.16
N LEU A 47 8.51 33.35 15.25
CA LEU A 47 8.40 34.52 14.41
C LEU A 47 7.36 35.49 14.97
N LYS A 48 7.83 36.55 15.63
CA LYS A 48 6.96 37.58 16.23
C LYS A 48 5.96 38.23 15.24
N LYS A 49 6.33 38.31 13.96
CA LYS A 49 5.51 38.88 12.89
C LYS A 49 4.54 37.90 12.22
N LEU A 50 4.64 36.61 12.52
CA LEU A 50 3.82 35.61 11.82
C LEU A 50 2.31 35.89 11.92
N PRO A 51 1.74 36.27 13.09
CA PRO A 51 0.32 36.62 13.17
C PRO A 51 -0.09 37.68 12.15
N GLU A 52 0.74 38.70 11.92
CA GLU A 52 0.47 39.75 10.92
C GLU A 52 0.51 39.20 9.50
N LEU A 53 1.51 38.36 9.19
CA LEU A 53 1.68 37.75 7.87
C LEU A 53 0.52 36.84 7.48
N VAL A 54 -0.06 36.14 8.46
CA VAL A 54 -1.22 35.27 8.22
C VAL A 54 -2.57 35.97 8.39
N GLY A 55 -2.57 37.28 8.70
CA GLY A 55 -3.79 38.07 8.89
C GLY A 55 -4.56 37.76 10.19
N HIS A 56 -3.85 37.37 11.25
CA HIS A 56 -4.40 37.07 12.57
C HIS A 56 -4.29 38.27 13.53
N ASP A 57 -5.28 38.43 14.42
CA ASP A 57 -5.26 39.47 15.45
C ASP A 57 -4.12 39.21 16.46
N ARG A 58 -3.29 40.23 16.72
CA ARG A 58 -2.15 40.17 17.66
C ARG A 58 -2.60 39.97 19.11
N ASN A 59 -3.86 40.29 19.43
CA ASN A 59 -4.38 40.23 20.79
C ASN A 59 -4.71 38.79 21.25
N LYS A 60 -4.71 37.82 20.33
CA LYS A 60 -4.89 36.40 20.65
C LYS A 60 -3.57 35.66 20.46
N GLN A 61 -3.01 35.16 21.56
CA GLN A 61 -1.79 34.38 21.54
C GLN A 61 -2.10 32.94 21.10
N GLU A 62 -2.05 32.70 19.80
CA GLU A 62 -2.25 31.36 19.22
C GLU A 62 -0.92 30.66 18.91
N ASP A 63 -0.96 29.33 18.88
CA ASP A 63 0.19 28.52 18.53
C ASP A 63 0.63 28.79 17.07
N GLN A 64 1.93 28.97 16.86
CA GLN A 64 2.48 29.25 15.53
C GLN A 64 2.21 28.14 14.52
N VAL A 65 2.21 26.86 14.95
CA VAL A 65 1.87 25.73 14.08
C VAL A 65 0.40 25.80 13.68
N TYR A 66 -0.50 26.11 14.63
CA TYR A 66 -1.92 26.32 14.34
C TYR A 66 -2.13 27.41 13.29
N LEU A 67 -1.50 28.57 13.48
CA LEU A 67 -1.61 29.72 12.56
C LEU A 67 -1.15 29.36 11.14
N LEU A 68 -0.04 28.63 11.01
CA LEU A 68 0.47 28.18 9.71
C LEU A 68 -0.46 27.17 9.03
N ILE A 69 -0.94 26.17 9.77
CA ILE A 69 -1.87 25.19 9.22
C ILE A 69 -3.15 25.89 8.77
N ASN A 70 -3.75 26.73 9.62
CA ASN A 70 -4.96 27.48 9.28
C ASN A 70 -4.78 28.36 8.03
N HIS A 71 -3.63 29.04 7.90
CA HIS A 71 -3.33 29.84 6.72
C HIS A 71 -3.20 29.00 5.45
N ILE A 72 -2.49 27.87 5.50
CA ILE A 72 -2.34 26.97 4.36
C ILE A 72 -3.69 26.32 4.02
N THR A 73 -4.52 25.99 5.01
CA THR A 73 -5.89 25.48 4.79
C THR A 73 -6.74 26.48 4.00
N LYS A 74 -6.72 27.77 4.37
CA LYS A 74 -7.43 28.82 3.60
C LYS A 74 -6.93 28.94 2.15
N ARG A 75 -5.64 28.69 1.92
CA ARG A 75 -5.07 28.64 0.57
C ARG A 75 -5.55 27.40 -0.18
N LEU A 76 -5.53 26.24 0.47
CA LEU A 76 -6.05 25.00 -0.06
C LEU A 76 -7.53 25.15 -0.45
N ASP A 77 -8.37 25.79 0.36
CA ASP A 77 -9.77 26.10 0.02
C ASP A 77 -9.91 26.79 -1.34
N ASN A 78 -9.02 27.76 -1.64
CA ASN A 78 -9.03 28.45 -2.92
C ASN A 78 -8.59 27.53 -4.06
N GLU A 79 -7.56 26.71 -3.86
CA GLU A 79 -7.11 25.71 -4.84
C GLU A 79 -8.20 24.66 -5.13
N VAL A 80 -8.94 24.20 -4.12
CA VAL A 80 -10.06 23.27 -4.27
C VAL A 80 -11.21 23.89 -5.05
N LYS A 81 -11.54 25.16 -4.79
CA LYS A 81 -12.56 25.89 -5.57
C LYS A 81 -12.19 25.95 -7.05
N GLN A 82 -10.92 26.22 -7.37
CA GLN A 82 -10.44 26.19 -8.75
C GLN A 82 -10.49 24.78 -9.34
N ALA A 83 -10.09 23.75 -8.58
CA ALA A 83 -10.12 22.36 -9.02
C ALA A 83 -11.54 21.85 -9.32
N LYS A 84 -12.54 22.28 -8.55
CA LYS A 84 -13.96 21.97 -8.81
C LYS A 84 -14.49 22.61 -10.10
N ILE A 85 -13.98 23.79 -10.46
CA ILE A 85 -14.36 24.47 -11.71
C ILE A 85 -13.63 23.84 -12.90
N ASN A 86 -12.30 23.71 -12.78
CA ASN A 86 -11.45 23.15 -13.82
C ASN A 86 -10.21 22.50 -13.22
N LEU A 87 -10.28 21.18 -13.04
CA LEU A 87 -9.20 20.38 -12.49
C LEU A 87 -7.92 20.42 -13.34
N TYR A 88 -8.05 20.55 -14.67
CA TYR A 88 -6.91 20.69 -15.58
C TYR A 88 -6.14 21.98 -15.30
N GLN A 89 -6.84 23.10 -15.16
CA GLN A 89 -6.21 24.38 -14.84
C GLN A 89 -5.59 24.36 -13.45
N ALA A 90 -6.27 23.75 -12.47
CA ALA A 90 -5.73 23.60 -11.11
C ALA A 90 -4.41 22.82 -11.09
N ALA A 91 -4.26 21.78 -11.92
CA ALA A 91 -3.01 21.04 -12.06
C ALA A 91 -1.82 21.91 -12.54
N LYS A 92 -2.08 23.08 -13.15
CA LYS A 92 -1.05 24.03 -13.61
C LYS A 92 -0.79 25.18 -12.63
N SER A 93 -1.82 25.70 -11.97
CA SER A 93 -1.72 26.96 -11.22
C SER A 93 -1.81 26.81 -9.71
N GLY A 94 -2.26 25.67 -9.20
CA GLY A 94 -2.45 25.43 -7.77
C GLY A 94 -2.73 23.97 -7.49
N PRO A 95 -1.72 23.09 -7.66
CA PRO A 95 -1.92 21.68 -7.45
C PRO A 95 -1.99 21.40 -5.94
N MET A 96 -3.21 21.10 -5.48
CA MET A 96 -3.60 20.92 -4.06
C MET A 96 -2.63 20.07 -3.21
N TYR A 97 -1.88 19.14 -3.83
CA TYR A 97 -0.94 18.27 -3.13
C TYR A 97 0.17 19.03 -2.39
N GLY A 98 0.58 20.21 -2.86
CA GLY A 98 1.65 20.95 -2.20
C GLY A 98 1.21 21.57 -0.88
N CYS A 99 0.03 22.22 -0.86
CA CYS A 99 -0.60 22.69 0.39
C CYS A 99 -0.85 21.53 1.37
N LEU A 100 -1.39 20.40 0.91
CA LEU A 100 -1.58 19.19 1.74
C LEU A 100 -0.26 18.67 2.31
N SER A 101 0.81 18.65 1.50
CA SER A 101 2.15 18.24 1.95
C SER A 101 2.72 19.17 3.02
N GLY A 102 2.51 20.49 2.87
CA GLY A 102 2.88 21.47 3.88
C GLY A 102 2.14 21.26 5.20
N ILE A 103 0.83 21.02 5.14
CA ILE A 103 0.02 20.67 6.32
C ILE A 103 0.51 19.38 6.96
N ASN A 104 0.79 18.33 6.18
CA ASN A 104 1.38 17.07 6.66
C ASN A 104 2.69 17.29 7.43
N ALA A 105 3.58 18.12 6.90
CA ALA A 105 4.85 18.46 7.55
C ALA A 105 4.66 19.24 8.87
N LEU A 106 3.63 20.08 8.96
CA LEU A 106 3.30 20.80 10.19
C LEU A 106 2.62 19.90 11.23
N LEU A 107 1.74 18.99 10.81
CA LEU A 107 1.08 18.05 11.72
C LEU A 107 2.08 17.14 12.46
N THR A 108 3.25 16.84 11.87
CA THR A 108 4.27 15.99 12.51
C THR A 108 4.97 16.66 13.69
N ILE A 109 4.89 17.99 13.82
CA ILE A 109 5.49 18.74 14.93
C ILE A 109 4.44 19.19 15.96
N VAL A 110 3.16 18.89 15.76
CA VAL A 110 2.10 19.17 16.73
C VAL A 110 2.30 18.29 17.96
N GLN A 111 2.50 18.92 19.10
CA GLN A 111 2.62 18.24 20.39
C GLN A 111 1.25 18.23 21.06
N SER A 112 0.50 17.15 20.86
CA SER A 112 -0.86 17.02 21.39
C SER A 112 -0.97 17.31 22.89
N ASP A 113 0.06 16.94 23.67
CA ASP A 113 0.05 17.04 25.13
C ASP A 113 0.16 18.50 25.63
N LYS A 114 0.52 19.46 24.76
CA LYS A 114 0.61 20.90 25.09
C LYS A 114 -0.74 21.55 25.40
N TYR A 115 -1.83 21.01 24.85
CA TYR A 115 -3.14 21.66 24.83
C TYR A 115 -4.06 21.01 25.88
N GLU A 116 -4.30 21.64 27.02
CA GLU A 116 -5.15 21.02 28.07
C GLU A 116 -6.54 21.67 28.16
N ASN A 117 -6.63 22.97 27.87
CA ASN A 117 -7.85 23.74 28.04
C ASN A 117 -8.74 23.69 26.79
N GLN A 118 -10.05 23.81 27.02
CA GLN A 118 -11.05 23.78 25.96
C GLN A 118 -10.88 24.92 24.95
N GLU A 119 -10.52 26.12 25.42
CA GLU A 119 -10.27 27.30 24.59
C GLU A 119 -9.12 27.10 23.59
N ASP A 120 -8.13 26.29 23.96
CA ASP A 120 -7.02 25.95 23.06
C ASP A 120 -7.39 24.81 22.10
N ILE A 121 -8.26 23.88 22.53
CA ILE A 121 -8.63 22.68 21.77
C ILE A 121 -9.70 22.96 20.71
N ASP A 122 -10.67 23.82 21.00
CA ASP A 122 -11.81 24.10 20.10
C ASP A 122 -11.41 24.69 18.73
N PRO A 123 -10.40 25.59 18.64
CA PRO A 123 -9.86 26.01 17.35
C PRO A 123 -9.29 24.84 16.53
N TRP A 124 -8.54 23.93 17.17
CA TRP A 124 -8.02 22.73 16.51
C TRP A 124 -9.13 21.79 16.05
N ARG A 125 -10.18 21.58 16.86
CA ARG A 125 -11.35 20.77 16.46
C ARG A 125 -12.02 21.32 15.22
N SER A 126 -12.23 22.64 15.18
CA SER A 126 -12.84 23.32 14.04
C SER A 126 -11.97 23.21 12.79
N LEU A 127 -10.66 23.43 12.93
CA LEU A 127 -9.70 23.32 11.84
C LEU A 127 -9.60 21.88 11.30
N PHE A 128 -9.57 20.87 12.18
CA PHE A 128 -9.49 19.47 11.77
C PHE A 128 -10.79 18.97 11.15
N ALA A 129 -11.96 19.41 11.64
CA ALA A 129 -13.23 19.15 10.99
C ALA A 129 -13.25 19.67 9.55
N HIS A 130 -12.87 20.95 9.38
CA HIS A 130 -12.78 21.57 8.05
C HIS A 130 -11.77 20.87 7.14
N LEU A 131 -10.59 20.49 7.67
CA LEU A 131 -9.58 19.74 6.90
C LEU A 131 -10.08 18.37 6.45
N ILE A 132 -10.84 17.67 7.29
CA ILE A 132 -11.42 16.37 6.94
C ILE A 132 -12.40 16.53 5.80
N ASP A 133 -13.34 17.47 5.91
CA ASP A 133 -14.34 17.75 4.88
C ASP A 133 -13.66 18.15 3.57
N LEU A 134 -12.69 19.06 3.63
CA LEU A 134 -11.94 19.52 2.47
C LEU A 134 -11.17 18.37 1.78
N CYS A 135 -10.56 17.47 2.56
CA CYS A 135 -9.88 16.28 2.00
C CYS A 135 -10.86 15.33 1.30
N LEU A 136 -12.05 15.12 1.84
CA LEU A 136 -13.08 14.28 1.21
C LEU A 136 -13.60 14.91 -0.08
N GLU A 137 -13.79 16.23 -0.09
CA GLU A 137 -14.13 16.98 -1.30
C GLU A 137 -13.05 16.85 -2.37
N ILE A 138 -11.78 17.04 -2.00
CA ILE A 138 -10.65 16.88 -2.93
C ILE A 138 -10.60 15.44 -3.48
N ALA A 139 -10.80 14.44 -2.62
CA ALA A 139 -10.82 13.04 -3.03
C ALA A 139 -11.96 12.76 -4.03
N SER A 140 -13.14 13.38 -3.85
CA SER A 140 -14.25 13.24 -4.80
C SER A 140 -13.95 13.83 -6.18
N VAL A 141 -13.17 14.91 -6.25
CA VAL A 141 -12.78 15.57 -7.51
C VAL A 141 -11.65 14.81 -8.21
N THR A 142 -10.65 14.36 -7.45
CA THR A 142 -9.44 13.73 -7.99
C THR A 142 -9.57 12.21 -8.17
N GLY A 143 -10.42 11.56 -7.38
CA GLY A 143 -10.64 10.12 -7.36
C GLY A 143 -11.01 9.51 -8.72
N PRO A 144 -11.90 10.11 -9.54
CA PRO A 144 -12.26 9.59 -10.86
C PRO A 144 -11.07 9.48 -11.82
N ILE A 145 -10.11 10.42 -11.74
CA ILE A 145 -8.90 10.41 -12.59
C ILE A 145 -7.97 9.27 -12.19
N VAL A 146 -7.70 9.12 -10.89
CA VAL A 146 -6.80 8.07 -10.37
C VAL A 146 -7.44 6.68 -10.52
N SER A 147 -8.78 6.63 -10.58
CA SER A 147 -9.56 5.41 -10.73
C SER A 147 -9.92 5.07 -12.19
N SER A 148 -9.40 5.81 -13.19
CA SER A 148 -9.65 5.55 -14.60
C SER A 148 -8.64 4.57 -15.21
N SER A 149 -9.15 3.67 -16.07
CA SER A 149 -8.36 2.67 -16.80
C SER A 149 -7.58 3.20 -17.98
N SER A 150 -7.97 4.38 -18.46
CA SER A 150 -7.20 5.20 -19.37
C SER A 150 -7.42 6.66 -18.97
N PRO A 151 -6.59 7.20 -18.04
CA PRO A 151 -6.71 8.58 -17.57
C PRO A 151 -6.61 9.61 -18.71
N GLU A 152 -5.95 9.22 -19.80
CA GLU A 152 -5.74 10.03 -21.01
C GLU A 152 -7.03 10.22 -21.83
N GLY A 153 -8.02 9.34 -21.70
CA GLY A 153 -9.29 9.38 -22.45
C GLY A 153 -10.39 10.28 -21.85
N MET A 154 -10.16 10.93 -20.71
CA MET A 154 -11.14 11.83 -20.06
C MET A 154 -10.95 13.31 -20.42
N MET A 155 -10.21 13.59 -21.50
CA MET A 155 -10.06 14.93 -22.05
C MET A 155 -11.43 15.44 -22.54
N PRO A 156 -11.84 16.67 -22.18
CA PRO A 156 -12.92 17.35 -22.88
C PRO A 156 -12.62 17.34 -24.39
N MET A 157 -13.61 16.93 -25.20
CA MET A 157 -13.50 16.78 -26.66
C MET A 157 -13.06 18.09 -27.37
N GLU A 158 -13.21 19.24 -26.70
CA GLU A 158 -12.75 20.56 -27.15
C GLU A 158 -11.21 20.72 -27.17
N LEU A 159 -10.46 19.83 -26.49
CA LEU A 159 -8.98 19.88 -26.42
C LEU A 159 -8.30 18.83 -27.32
N THR A 160 -9.02 17.78 -27.75
CA THR A 160 -8.50 16.78 -28.70
C THR A 160 -8.37 17.34 -30.12
N ASP A 161 -9.22 18.30 -30.50
CA ASP A 161 -9.14 18.95 -31.81
C ASP A 161 -7.91 19.86 -31.98
N ILE A 162 -7.19 20.16 -30.89
CA ILE A 162 -5.99 21.01 -30.89
C ILE A 162 -4.71 20.17 -30.93
N SER A 163 -4.71 18.92 -30.45
CA SER A 163 -3.52 18.05 -30.48
C SER A 163 -3.16 17.58 -31.88
N ASP A 164 -4.14 17.44 -32.77
CA ASP A 164 -3.94 16.87 -34.11
C ASP A 164 -3.60 17.91 -35.19
N LYS A 165 -3.50 19.21 -34.84
CA LYS A 165 -3.34 20.29 -35.84
C LYS A 165 -2.16 21.24 -35.67
N VAL A 166 -1.29 21.10 -34.67
CA VAL A 166 -0.19 22.08 -34.50
C VAL A 166 1.14 21.39 -34.22
N GLU A 167 1.76 20.85 -35.26
CA GLU A 167 3.21 20.65 -35.28
C GLU A 167 3.88 22.03 -35.44
N GLY A 168 4.44 22.53 -34.33
CA GLY A 168 5.38 23.65 -34.36
C GLY A 168 4.78 25.02 -34.04
N GLU A 169 4.44 25.28 -32.78
CA GLU A 169 4.58 26.59 -32.14
C GLU A 169 4.41 26.47 -30.60
N ASN A 170 5.44 26.89 -29.84
CA ASN A 170 5.47 27.18 -28.39
C ASN A 170 4.45 26.48 -27.44
N LEU A 171 4.73 25.23 -27.03
CA LEU A 171 4.00 24.47 -26.00
C LEU A 171 4.30 24.88 -24.52
N ASN A 172 4.61 26.15 -24.23
CA ASN A 172 4.97 26.58 -22.87
C ASN A 172 3.77 26.76 -21.91
N GLY A 173 2.72 25.95 -22.06
CA GLY A 173 1.54 26.10 -21.20
C GLY A 173 0.40 25.10 -21.32
N GLN A 174 0.50 24.04 -22.12
CA GLN A 174 -0.56 23.04 -22.20
C GLN A 174 -0.43 21.99 -21.10
N VAL A 175 -1.53 21.69 -20.41
CA VAL A 175 -1.60 20.66 -19.37
C VAL A 175 -1.71 19.31 -20.03
N THR A 176 -0.69 18.47 -19.86
CA THR A 176 -0.74 17.10 -20.37
C THR A 176 -1.60 16.22 -19.46
N SER A 177 -2.19 15.16 -20.01
CA SER A 177 -2.87 14.09 -19.26
C SER A 177 -1.96 13.52 -18.15
N GLN A 178 -0.66 13.42 -18.42
CA GLN A 178 0.34 12.97 -17.46
C GLN A 178 0.49 13.95 -16.29
N MET A 179 0.51 15.27 -16.54
CA MET A 179 0.56 16.28 -15.48
C MET A 179 -0.68 16.21 -14.58
N LEU A 180 -1.86 16.09 -15.16
CA LEU A 180 -3.11 15.93 -14.41
C LEU A 180 -3.10 14.66 -13.56
N LEU A 181 -2.67 13.53 -14.13
CA LEU A 181 -2.59 12.25 -13.41
C LEU A 181 -1.62 12.34 -12.23
N VAL A 182 -0.43 12.91 -12.43
CA VAL A 182 0.57 13.10 -11.36
C VAL A 182 0.03 14.01 -10.26
N CYS A 183 -0.67 15.09 -10.62
CA CYS A 183 -1.33 15.97 -9.66
C CYS A 183 -2.34 15.19 -8.80
N CYS A 184 -3.29 14.49 -9.43
CA CYS A 184 -4.34 13.74 -8.73
C CYS A 184 -3.76 12.61 -7.87
N TRP A 185 -2.78 11.86 -8.40
CA TRP A 185 -2.08 10.80 -7.67
C TRP A 185 -1.44 11.38 -6.40
N ARG A 186 -0.62 12.43 -6.53
CA ARG A 186 0.04 13.04 -5.36
C ARG A 186 -0.97 13.60 -4.37
N THR A 187 -2.06 14.21 -4.83
CA THR A 187 -3.11 14.72 -3.97
C THR A 187 -3.74 13.62 -3.11
N ILE A 188 -4.14 12.50 -3.71
CA ILE A 188 -4.69 11.34 -2.97
C ILE A 188 -3.69 10.80 -1.95
N LYS A 189 -2.40 10.72 -2.33
CA LYS A 189 -1.33 10.31 -1.40
C LYS A 189 -1.26 11.22 -0.17
N GLU A 190 -1.23 12.54 -0.39
CA GLU A 190 -1.11 13.49 0.71
C GLU A 190 -2.36 13.50 1.60
N ILE A 191 -3.56 13.26 1.05
CA ILE A 191 -4.79 13.05 1.84
C ILE A 191 -4.66 11.83 2.74
N SER A 192 -4.24 10.69 2.18
CA SER A 192 -4.05 9.45 2.95
C SER A 192 -3.03 9.63 4.08
N LEU A 193 -1.96 10.39 3.85
CA LEU A 193 -0.99 10.73 4.90
C LEU A 193 -1.61 11.68 5.95
N LEU A 194 -2.36 12.69 5.54
CA LEU A 194 -2.99 13.66 6.44
C LEU A 194 -3.97 12.98 7.39
N PHE A 195 -4.85 12.15 6.86
CA PHE A 195 -5.78 11.36 7.67
C PHE A 195 -5.07 10.46 8.68
N SER A 196 -3.96 9.82 8.29
CA SER A 196 -3.16 9.02 9.22
C SER A 196 -2.53 9.87 10.34
N ARG A 197 -2.08 11.10 10.03
CA ARG A 197 -1.54 12.02 11.02
C ARG A 197 -2.60 12.53 11.98
N LEU A 198 -3.80 12.85 11.49
CA LEU A 198 -4.94 13.19 12.35
C LEU A 198 -5.25 12.03 13.30
N GLY A 199 -5.26 10.79 12.78
CA GLY A 199 -5.42 9.58 13.59
C GLY A 199 -4.39 9.49 14.73
N GLN A 200 -3.11 9.67 14.43
CA GLN A 200 -2.02 9.66 15.44
C GLN A 200 -2.17 10.76 16.50
N LEU A 201 -2.62 11.95 16.10
CA LEU A 201 -2.82 13.07 17.02
C LEU A 201 -4.06 12.90 17.91
N GLY A 202 -5.06 12.15 17.43
CA GLY A 202 -6.40 12.15 17.99
C GLY A 202 -6.85 10.86 18.69
N ILE A 203 -6.62 9.69 18.07
CA ILE A 203 -7.23 8.42 18.51
C ILE A 203 -6.88 8.07 19.95
N LYS A 204 -5.63 8.32 20.39
CA LYS A 204 -5.18 8.01 21.76
C LYS A 204 -6.01 8.71 22.85
N PHE A 205 -6.66 9.83 22.51
CA PHE A 205 -7.49 10.63 23.42
C PHE A 205 -8.98 10.29 23.37
N ILE A 206 -9.40 9.38 22.51
CA ILE A 206 -10.81 8.98 22.40
C ILE A 206 -11.08 7.86 23.42
N GLN A 207 -12.01 8.11 24.33
CA GLN A 207 -12.50 7.11 25.29
C GLN A 207 -13.91 6.63 24.92
N ASN A 208 -14.77 7.57 24.51
CA ASN A 208 -16.13 7.33 24.04
C ASN A 208 -16.58 8.47 23.10
N LYS A 209 -17.85 8.48 22.71
CA LYS A 209 -18.41 9.46 21.76
C LYS A 209 -18.26 10.92 22.21
N ASP A 210 -18.29 11.19 23.51
CA ASP A 210 -18.28 12.54 24.07
C ASP A 210 -16.90 12.95 24.60
N GLN A 211 -16.01 11.99 24.84
CA GLN A 211 -14.67 12.20 25.39
C GLN A 211 -13.60 12.02 24.33
N TYR A 212 -13.21 13.14 23.73
CA TYR A 212 -12.15 13.22 22.73
C TYR A 212 -11.43 14.58 22.79
N LYS A 213 -10.22 14.66 22.23
CA LYS A 213 -9.42 15.89 22.19
C LYS A 213 -9.59 16.63 20.86
N PHE A 214 -8.91 16.19 19.80
CA PHE A 214 -8.87 16.93 18.53
C PHE A 214 -9.84 16.43 17.46
N ILE A 215 -10.04 15.11 17.37
CA ILE A 215 -10.96 14.50 16.41
C ILE A 215 -11.98 13.64 17.16
N SER A 216 -13.22 13.67 16.72
CA SER A 216 -14.32 12.89 17.29
C SER A 216 -14.32 11.44 16.80
N LEU A 217 -15.05 10.58 17.50
CA LEU A 217 -15.26 9.19 17.09
C LEU A 217 -15.87 9.09 15.67
N ASN A 218 -16.84 9.94 15.36
CA ASN A 218 -17.48 9.97 14.03
C ASN A 218 -16.49 10.37 12.94
N GLN A 219 -15.59 11.32 13.21
CA GLN A 219 -14.54 11.72 12.28
C GLN A 219 -13.55 10.58 12.02
N VAL A 220 -13.20 9.80 13.04
CA VAL A 220 -12.38 8.59 12.88
C VAL A 220 -13.08 7.58 11.98
N HIS A 221 -14.38 7.33 12.19
CA HIS A 221 -15.15 6.45 11.29
C HIS A 221 -15.19 6.96 9.86
N THR A 222 -15.39 8.26 9.64
CA THR A 222 -15.35 8.86 8.30
C THR A 222 -14.00 8.63 7.62
N ILE A 223 -12.90 8.85 8.34
CA ILE A 223 -11.54 8.59 7.83
C ILE A 223 -11.34 7.10 7.52
N CYS A 224 -11.79 6.21 8.40
CA CYS A 224 -11.68 4.77 8.18
C CYS A 224 -12.48 4.33 6.95
N ASN A 225 -13.70 4.84 6.78
CA ASN A 225 -14.53 4.60 5.60
C ASN A 225 -13.81 5.05 4.32
N TYR A 226 -13.18 6.23 4.32
CA TYR A 226 -12.36 6.66 3.19
C TYR A 226 -11.28 5.63 2.82
N PHE A 227 -10.50 5.13 3.79
CA PHE A 227 -9.49 4.12 3.52
C PHE A 227 -10.09 2.82 2.98
N MET A 228 -11.23 2.38 3.51
CA MET A 228 -11.92 1.19 3.02
C MET A 228 -12.39 1.35 1.58
N GLU A 229 -12.97 2.50 1.24
CA GLU A 229 -13.35 2.78 -0.15
C GLU A 229 -12.13 2.80 -1.07
N GLN A 230 -11.03 3.45 -0.66
CA GLN A 230 -9.82 3.48 -1.47
C GLN A 230 -9.19 2.10 -1.68
N LEU A 231 -9.18 1.23 -0.67
CA LEU A 231 -8.54 -0.09 -0.77
C LEU A 231 -9.44 -1.13 -1.45
N LEU A 232 -10.75 -1.09 -1.20
CA LEU A 232 -11.65 -2.15 -1.64
C LEU A 232 -12.44 -1.79 -2.92
N LYS A 233 -12.72 -0.51 -3.17
CA LYS A 233 -13.51 -0.05 -4.32
C LYS A 233 -12.68 0.53 -5.47
N SER A 234 -11.40 0.85 -5.27
CA SER A 234 -10.56 1.42 -6.34
C SER A 234 -10.19 0.39 -7.41
N ARG A 235 -10.28 0.80 -8.68
CA ARG A 235 -9.96 -0.04 -9.86
C ARG A 235 -8.47 -0.07 -10.22
N HIS A 236 -7.68 0.89 -9.74
CA HIS A 236 -6.30 1.09 -10.17
C HIS A 236 -5.29 0.86 -9.05
N CYS A 237 -4.19 0.20 -9.43
CA CYS A 237 -3.10 -0.16 -8.52
C CYS A 237 -2.51 1.02 -7.77
N GLY A 238 -2.42 2.17 -8.45
CA GLY A 238 -1.93 3.41 -7.84
C GLY A 238 -2.77 3.83 -6.64
N ALA A 239 -4.11 3.83 -6.72
CA ALA A 239 -4.97 4.37 -5.66
C ALA A 239 -4.83 3.61 -4.32
N TYR A 240 -4.92 2.28 -4.35
CA TYR A 240 -4.82 1.50 -3.12
C TYR A 240 -3.38 1.42 -2.58
N GLU A 241 -2.34 1.48 -3.43
CA GLU A 241 -0.94 1.54 -2.97
C GLU A 241 -0.63 2.84 -2.24
N LEU A 242 -1.24 3.95 -2.63
CA LEU A 242 -1.12 5.23 -1.92
C LEU A 242 -1.81 5.22 -0.56
N ALA A 243 -3.04 4.68 -0.54
CA ALA A 243 -3.83 4.60 0.68
C ALA A 243 -3.20 3.63 1.70
N TYR A 244 -2.52 2.58 1.22
CA TYR A 244 -1.91 1.55 2.05
C TYR A 244 -1.00 2.10 3.15
N THR A 245 -0.09 3.03 2.82
CA THR A 245 0.86 3.58 3.82
C THR A 245 0.15 4.35 4.93
N GLY A 246 -0.84 5.18 4.57
CA GLY A 246 -1.64 5.91 5.56
C GLY A 246 -2.52 4.98 6.39
N PHE A 247 -3.08 3.94 5.78
CA PHE A 247 -3.95 3.01 6.48
C PHE A 247 -3.21 2.11 7.47
N VAL A 248 -1.98 1.67 7.17
CA VAL A 248 -1.11 0.97 8.14
C VAL A 248 -0.96 1.80 9.42
N ILE A 249 -0.58 3.08 9.27
CA ILE A 249 -0.43 4.00 10.40
C ILE A 249 -1.75 4.17 11.16
N MET A 250 -2.87 4.26 10.45
CA MET A 250 -4.19 4.36 11.07
C MET A 250 -4.55 3.10 11.87
N CYS A 251 -4.32 1.90 11.32
CA CYS A 251 -4.56 0.62 11.99
C CYS A 251 -3.71 0.46 13.25
N GLU A 252 -2.45 0.90 13.23
CA GLU A 252 -1.59 0.93 14.43
C GLU A 252 -2.27 1.69 15.58
N GLN A 253 -2.84 2.86 15.29
CA GLN A 253 -3.52 3.67 16.30
C GLN A 253 -4.84 3.04 16.79
N LEU A 254 -5.58 2.37 15.89
CA LEU A 254 -6.80 1.66 16.26
C LEU A 254 -6.52 0.49 17.19
N TRP A 255 -5.50 -0.32 16.90
CA TRP A 255 -5.07 -1.42 17.77
C TRP A 255 -4.71 -0.97 19.19
N SER A 256 -4.09 0.21 19.30
CA SER A 256 -3.70 0.80 20.59
C SER A 256 -4.76 1.73 21.20
N SER A 257 -5.96 1.79 20.65
CA SER A 257 -6.99 2.73 21.13
C SER A 257 -7.51 2.35 22.52
N ASN A 258 -7.76 3.37 23.35
CA ASN A 258 -8.44 3.20 24.63
C ASN A 258 -9.97 3.03 24.48
N CYS A 259 -10.51 3.32 23.29
CA CYS A 259 -11.92 3.14 22.99
C CYS A 259 -12.19 1.71 22.51
N SER A 260 -13.08 1.00 23.21
CA SER A 260 -13.44 -0.39 22.87
C SER A 260 -14.04 -0.52 21.46
N GLU A 261 -14.78 0.48 21.00
CA GLU A 261 -15.33 0.52 19.65
C GLU A 261 -14.22 0.54 18.60
N LEU A 262 -13.21 1.41 18.78
CA LEU A 262 -12.11 1.58 17.83
C LEU A 262 -11.14 0.40 17.82
N CYS A 263 -10.82 -0.18 18.97
CA CYS A 263 -9.89 -1.32 19.03
C CYS A 263 -10.51 -2.62 18.51
N ASN A 264 -11.84 -2.71 18.42
CA ASN A 264 -12.54 -3.83 17.81
C ASN A 264 -12.64 -3.72 16.28
N LEU A 265 -12.55 -2.52 15.69
CA LEU A 265 -12.63 -2.32 14.23
C LEU A 265 -11.62 -3.18 13.44
N PRO A 266 -10.31 -3.20 13.79
CA PRO A 266 -9.35 -4.08 13.12
C PRO A 266 -9.78 -5.55 13.07
N ILE A 267 -10.35 -6.05 14.18
CA ILE A 267 -10.79 -7.45 14.29
C ILE A 267 -11.96 -7.70 13.34
N GLU A 268 -13.00 -6.87 13.40
CA GLU A 268 -14.18 -6.97 12.53
C GLU A 268 -13.76 -6.95 11.05
N TRP A 269 -12.84 -6.06 10.70
CA TRP A 269 -12.33 -5.90 9.35
C TRP A 269 -11.53 -7.11 8.85
N ILE A 270 -10.72 -7.72 9.71
CA ILE A 270 -10.02 -8.95 9.38
C ILE A 270 -11.03 -10.08 9.12
N GLU A 271 -12.02 -10.24 10.00
CA GLU A 271 -13.02 -11.29 9.85
C GLU A 271 -13.85 -11.11 8.59
N ASN A 272 -14.27 -9.88 8.29
CA ASN A 272 -14.92 -9.54 7.04
C ASN A 272 -14.01 -9.84 5.84
N GLY A 273 -12.72 -9.49 5.91
CA GLY A 273 -11.75 -9.76 4.84
C GLY A 273 -11.51 -11.26 4.61
N ILE A 274 -11.46 -12.07 5.68
CA ILE A 274 -11.37 -13.53 5.59
C ILE A 274 -12.65 -14.09 4.95
N LYS A 275 -13.82 -13.66 5.43
CA LYS A 275 -15.13 -14.07 4.91
C LYS A 275 -15.29 -13.73 3.42
N MET A 276 -14.81 -12.57 2.98
CA MET A 276 -14.77 -12.18 1.57
C MET A 276 -13.96 -13.17 0.72
N VAL A 277 -12.87 -13.72 1.26
CA VAL A 277 -12.11 -14.78 0.58
C VAL A 277 -12.83 -16.12 0.68
N GLU A 278 -13.51 -16.46 1.78
CA GLU A 278 -14.16 -17.77 1.97
C GLU A 278 -15.45 -17.94 1.18
N GLU A 279 -16.32 -16.93 1.14
CA GLU A 279 -17.67 -17.08 0.58
C GLU A 279 -17.74 -16.74 -0.91
N ASN A 280 -16.62 -16.29 -1.50
CA ASN A 280 -16.60 -15.71 -2.84
C ASN A 280 -17.68 -14.61 -3.02
N THR A 281 -18.10 -13.97 -1.92
CA THR A 281 -19.06 -12.85 -1.84
C THR A 281 -18.47 -11.54 -2.35
N LEU A 282 -17.35 -11.65 -3.08
CA LEU A 282 -16.74 -10.59 -3.88
C LEU A 282 -17.66 -10.31 -5.07
N ASP A 283 -18.80 -9.69 -4.78
CA ASP A 283 -19.75 -9.20 -5.75
C ASP A 283 -19.00 -8.24 -6.68
N ARG A 284 -18.87 -8.60 -7.97
CA ARG A 284 -18.17 -7.80 -9.01
C ARG A 284 -18.70 -6.37 -9.09
N ASN A 285 -19.91 -6.11 -8.58
CA ASN A 285 -20.55 -4.80 -8.57
C ASN A 285 -20.20 -3.94 -7.34
N LYS A 286 -19.71 -4.52 -6.23
CA LYS A 286 -19.35 -3.79 -5.00
C LYS A 286 -17.86 -3.69 -4.74
N LEU A 287 -17.08 -4.60 -5.32
CA LEU A 287 -15.62 -4.66 -5.18
C LEU A 287 -14.99 -4.73 -6.56
N CYS A 288 -14.09 -3.79 -6.85
CA CYS A 288 -13.45 -3.67 -8.14
C CYS A 288 -12.37 -4.76 -8.29
N LEU A 289 -12.80 -5.95 -8.68
CA LEU A 289 -11.96 -7.11 -8.92
C LEU A 289 -11.06 -6.88 -10.13
N THR A 290 -9.84 -6.40 -9.89
CA THR A 290 -8.77 -6.49 -10.87
C THR A 290 -8.25 -7.94 -10.93
N ARG A 291 -7.64 -8.34 -12.05
CA ARG A 291 -7.11 -9.70 -12.32
C ARG A 291 -6.06 -10.22 -11.31
N ARG A 292 -5.77 -9.50 -10.22
CA ARG A 292 -4.75 -9.80 -9.19
C ARG A 292 -5.28 -9.74 -7.75
N SER A 293 -6.58 -9.91 -7.54
CA SER A 293 -7.26 -9.79 -6.23
C SER A 293 -7.48 -8.36 -5.71
N GLY A 294 -7.40 -7.34 -6.56
CA GLY A 294 -7.71 -5.95 -6.17
C GLY A 294 -6.83 -5.45 -5.02
N GLY A 295 -7.36 -4.53 -4.21
CA GLY A 295 -6.71 -4.04 -3.00
C GLY A 295 -6.96 -4.88 -1.74
N LEU A 296 -7.63 -6.04 -1.84
CA LEU A 296 -7.87 -6.92 -0.68
C LEU A 296 -6.58 -7.40 0.02
N PRO A 297 -5.52 -7.82 -0.71
CA PRO A 297 -4.25 -8.13 -0.07
C PRO A 297 -3.67 -6.93 0.70
N PHE A 298 -3.78 -5.72 0.16
CA PHE A 298 -3.30 -4.51 0.83
C PHE A 298 -4.14 -4.18 2.06
N TYR A 299 -5.47 -4.30 1.97
CA TYR A 299 -6.39 -4.15 3.08
C TYR A 299 -6.04 -5.08 4.26
N LEU A 300 -5.91 -6.39 4.00
CA LEU A 300 -5.57 -7.37 5.05
C LEU A 300 -4.17 -7.09 5.61
N GLN A 301 -3.20 -6.75 4.76
CA GLN A 301 -1.85 -6.43 5.20
C GLN A 301 -1.81 -5.18 6.06
N SER A 302 -2.54 -4.12 5.72
CA SER A 302 -2.56 -2.89 6.51
C SER A 302 -3.00 -3.13 7.94
N ILE A 303 -4.03 -3.95 8.13
CA ILE A 303 -4.59 -4.23 9.44
C ILE A 303 -3.69 -5.18 10.24
N LEU A 304 -3.20 -6.24 9.60
CA LEU A 304 -2.42 -7.31 10.27
C LEU A 304 -0.96 -6.94 10.53
N THR A 305 -0.46 -5.88 9.87
CA THR A 305 0.93 -5.45 10.02
C THR A 305 1.30 -5.13 11.47
N ASP A 306 0.37 -4.52 12.20
CA ASP A 306 0.56 -4.08 13.59
C ASP A 306 -0.35 -4.84 14.56
N GLU A 307 -0.79 -6.06 14.19
CA GLU A 307 -1.55 -6.95 15.07
C GLU A 307 -0.81 -7.18 16.41
N PRO A 308 -1.45 -6.90 17.56
CA PRO A 308 -0.85 -7.13 18.87
C PRO A 308 -0.53 -8.61 19.13
N ILE A 309 0.70 -8.87 19.59
CA ILE A 309 1.13 -10.23 19.98
C ILE A 309 0.81 -10.46 21.46
N LYS A 310 -0.02 -11.47 21.76
CA LYS A 310 -0.44 -11.80 23.14
C LYS A 310 0.71 -12.18 24.06
N GLN A 311 1.70 -12.93 23.55
CA GLN A 311 2.88 -13.36 24.32
C GLN A 311 4.14 -13.36 23.44
N ARG A 312 5.27 -12.95 24.02
CA ARG A 312 6.56 -12.91 23.30
C ARG A 312 6.92 -14.30 22.76
N GLY A 313 7.14 -14.39 21.45
CA GLY A 313 7.48 -15.63 20.76
C GLY A 313 6.28 -16.41 20.21
N GLN A 314 5.04 -15.98 20.49
CA GLN A 314 3.87 -16.53 19.81
C GLN A 314 3.69 -15.88 18.42
N GLN A 315 3.11 -16.67 17.52
CA GLN A 315 2.66 -16.18 16.22
C GLN A 315 1.47 -15.24 16.40
N ARG A 316 1.35 -14.25 15.50
CA ARG A 316 0.16 -13.42 15.38
C ARG A 316 -1.07 -14.27 15.08
N THR A 317 -2.11 -14.12 15.89
CA THR A 317 -3.28 -15.00 15.90
C THR A 317 -4.07 -14.89 14.59
N TYR A 318 -4.31 -13.66 14.14
CA TYR A 318 -5.11 -13.43 12.94
C TYR A 318 -4.30 -13.62 11.65
N VAL A 319 -2.98 -13.35 11.66
CA VAL A 319 -2.11 -13.77 10.54
C VAL A 319 -2.12 -15.30 10.40
N ALA A 320 -2.03 -16.05 11.50
CA ALA A 320 -2.10 -17.51 11.47
C ALA A 320 -3.45 -18.01 10.95
N LYS A 321 -4.56 -17.46 11.47
CA LYS A 321 -5.94 -17.76 11.02
C LYS A 321 -6.07 -17.51 9.51
N LEU A 322 -5.63 -16.35 9.02
CA LEU A 322 -5.68 -16.02 7.60
C LEU A 322 -4.85 -17.02 6.77
N MET A 323 -3.59 -17.26 7.13
CA MET A 323 -2.73 -18.18 6.37
C MET A 323 -3.30 -19.60 6.31
N GLU A 324 -3.85 -20.10 7.41
CA GLU A 324 -4.55 -21.39 7.43
C GLU A 324 -5.76 -21.40 6.50
N THR A 325 -6.63 -20.39 6.58
CA THR A 325 -7.79 -20.27 5.69
C THR A 325 -7.36 -20.24 4.22
N LEU A 326 -6.38 -19.41 3.85
CA LEU A 326 -5.92 -19.28 2.47
C LEU A 326 -5.37 -20.61 1.93
N LEU A 327 -4.54 -21.31 2.71
CA LEU A 327 -3.95 -22.59 2.27
C LEU A 327 -4.99 -23.71 2.25
N ASN A 328 -5.97 -23.69 3.15
CA ASN A 328 -7.11 -24.63 3.12
C ASN A 328 -7.96 -24.43 1.86
N ILE A 329 -8.26 -23.18 1.48
CA ILE A 329 -8.97 -22.86 0.24
C ILE A 329 -8.17 -23.37 -0.96
N ILE A 330 -6.87 -23.05 -1.03
CA ILE A 330 -6.01 -23.51 -2.14
C ILE A 330 -6.00 -25.05 -2.26
N GLN A 331 -6.01 -25.75 -1.13
CA GLN A 331 -5.94 -27.20 -1.11
C GLN A 331 -7.25 -27.88 -1.48
N ASN A 332 -8.37 -27.37 -0.95
CA ASN A 332 -9.64 -28.09 -0.94
C ASN A 332 -10.66 -27.57 -1.97
N ASP A 333 -10.54 -26.32 -2.44
CA ASP A 333 -11.45 -25.81 -3.46
C ASP A 333 -11.21 -26.53 -4.79
N PRO A 334 -12.27 -27.10 -5.41
CA PRO A 334 -12.15 -27.77 -6.69
C PRO A 334 -11.86 -26.77 -7.81
N ASP A 335 -11.14 -27.23 -8.82
CA ASP A 335 -10.93 -26.47 -10.05
C ASP A 335 -12.22 -26.49 -10.88
N THR A 336 -13.15 -25.56 -10.63
CA THR A 336 -14.39 -25.46 -11.41
C THR A 336 -14.21 -24.62 -12.67
N ILE A 337 -14.74 -25.09 -13.79
CA ILE A 337 -14.82 -24.33 -15.05
C ILE A 337 -16.32 -24.09 -15.27
N ASP A 338 -16.73 -22.82 -15.31
CA ASP A 338 -18.13 -22.50 -15.54
C ASP A 338 -18.55 -22.87 -16.97
N VAL A 339 -19.75 -23.44 -17.11
CA VAL A 339 -20.22 -24.14 -18.33
C VAL A 339 -20.46 -23.15 -19.49
N ASP A 340 -20.63 -21.86 -19.19
CA ASP A 340 -20.97 -20.82 -20.17
C ASP A 340 -19.80 -19.88 -20.52
N GLY A 341 -18.56 -20.19 -20.11
CA GLY A 341 -17.36 -19.45 -20.54
C GLY A 341 -17.25 -17.98 -20.08
N GLU A 342 -18.28 -17.42 -19.44
CA GLU A 342 -18.30 -15.99 -19.06
C GLU A 342 -18.51 -15.71 -17.56
N LYS A 343 -18.93 -16.68 -16.72
CA LYS A 343 -19.57 -16.31 -15.44
C LYS A 343 -19.18 -17.04 -14.14
N LEU A 344 -18.04 -17.71 -14.05
CA LEU A 344 -17.33 -17.84 -12.75
C LEU A 344 -15.90 -18.37 -12.98
N GLU A 345 -15.00 -17.49 -13.41
CA GLU A 345 -13.57 -17.79 -13.27
C GLU A 345 -13.27 -18.06 -11.79
N ASN A 346 -12.52 -19.12 -11.46
CA ASN A 346 -12.17 -19.61 -10.10
C ASN A 346 -11.60 -18.56 -9.13
N SER A 347 -12.46 -17.61 -8.78
CA SER A 347 -12.16 -16.35 -8.12
C SER A 347 -11.59 -16.66 -6.74
N ARG A 348 -12.20 -17.58 -6.01
CA ARG A 348 -11.81 -17.92 -4.65
C ARG A 348 -10.39 -18.47 -4.51
N LYS A 349 -10.08 -19.53 -5.26
CA LYS A 349 -8.76 -20.18 -5.25
C LYS A 349 -7.66 -19.25 -5.76
N ILE A 350 -7.93 -18.49 -6.83
CA ILE A 350 -7.02 -17.47 -7.37
C ILE A 350 -6.78 -16.37 -6.33
N HIS A 351 -7.84 -15.90 -5.64
CA HIS A 351 -7.72 -14.92 -4.57
C HIS A 351 -6.90 -15.45 -3.42
N ALA A 352 -7.12 -16.70 -3.00
CA ALA A 352 -6.35 -17.32 -1.95
C ALA A 352 -4.84 -17.41 -2.30
N TYR A 353 -4.50 -17.85 -3.52
CA TYR A 353 -3.10 -17.85 -4.00
C TYR A 353 -2.47 -16.46 -3.97
N ASN A 354 -3.14 -15.47 -4.54
CA ASN A 354 -2.61 -14.12 -4.69
C ASN A 354 -2.50 -13.38 -3.34
N THR A 355 -3.46 -13.59 -2.44
CA THR A 355 -3.40 -13.07 -1.07
C THR A 355 -2.29 -13.77 -0.31
N ALA A 356 -2.19 -15.11 -0.32
CA ALA A 356 -1.10 -15.81 0.37
C ALA A 356 0.27 -15.34 -0.14
N ARG A 357 0.41 -15.18 -1.45
CA ARG A 357 1.61 -14.64 -2.09
C ARG A 357 1.98 -13.25 -1.54
N SER A 358 1.02 -12.36 -1.32
CA SER A 358 1.32 -11.02 -0.80
C SER A 358 1.98 -11.09 0.58
N PHE A 359 1.50 -11.99 1.46
CA PHE A 359 2.07 -12.23 2.78
C PHE A 359 3.45 -12.86 2.70
N TYR A 360 3.66 -13.87 1.86
CA TYR A 360 5.03 -14.39 1.61
C TYR A 360 5.96 -13.33 1.04
N ARG A 361 5.47 -12.36 0.27
CA ARG A 361 6.32 -11.31 -0.30
C ARG A 361 6.72 -10.27 0.74
N ASN A 362 5.84 -9.91 1.65
CA ASN A 362 6.04 -8.79 2.56
C ASN A 362 6.96 -9.17 3.75
N GLN A 363 8.05 -8.42 3.91
CA GLN A 363 9.08 -8.69 4.92
C GLN A 363 8.58 -8.52 6.36
N ARG A 364 7.53 -7.72 6.60
CA ARG A 364 6.94 -7.56 7.93
C ARG A 364 6.27 -8.84 8.46
N PHE A 365 5.95 -9.78 7.58
CA PHE A 365 5.37 -11.09 7.92
C PHE A 365 6.38 -12.23 7.82
N ALA A 366 7.68 -11.94 7.70
CA ALA A 366 8.71 -12.94 7.42
C ALA A 366 8.69 -14.10 8.41
N ASN A 367 8.54 -13.82 9.71
CA ASN A 367 8.45 -14.84 10.76
C ASN A 367 7.09 -15.53 10.79
N ASP A 368 6.02 -14.77 10.54
CA ASP A 368 4.66 -15.29 10.60
C ASP A 368 4.39 -16.32 9.49
N VAL A 369 5.05 -16.20 8.33
CA VAL A 369 4.89 -17.13 7.21
C VAL A 369 5.81 -18.36 7.25
N LEU A 370 6.81 -18.39 8.14
CA LEU A 370 7.78 -19.50 8.22
C LEU A 370 7.13 -20.88 8.39
N PRO A 371 6.14 -21.07 9.29
CA PRO A 371 5.51 -22.38 9.49
C PRO A 371 4.77 -22.89 8.24
N TYR A 372 4.46 -22.01 7.31
CA TYR A 372 3.64 -22.32 6.14
C TYR A 372 4.45 -22.55 4.87
N ILE A 373 5.78 -22.30 4.87
CA ILE A 373 6.61 -22.36 3.66
C ILE A 373 6.50 -23.71 2.94
N GLU A 374 6.60 -24.82 3.68
CA GLU A 374 6.52 -26.17 3.11
C GLU A 374 5.18 -26.40 2.40
N ARG A 375 4.08 -26.10 3.10
CA ARG A 375 2.72 -26.24 2.58
C ARG A 375 2.48 -25.32 1.38
N GLY A 376 2.98 -24.09 1.45
CA GLY A 376 2.92 -23.13 0.34
C GLY A 376 3.67 -23.63 -0.90
N LEU A 377 4.86 -24.24 -0.75
CA LEU A 377 5.60 -24.85 -1.86
C LEU A 377 4.84 -26.04 -2.46
N LEU A 378 4.32 -26.93 -1.62
CA LEU A 378 3.56 -28.09 -2.06
C LEU A 378 2.34 -27.65 -2.88
N LEU A 379 1.54 -26.72 -2.36
CA LEU A 379 0.35 -26.20 -3.03
C LEU A 379 0.67 -25.38 -4.28
N SER A 380 1.85 -24.74 -4.33
CA SER A 380 2.31 -24.08 -5.54
C SER A 380 2.63 -25.11 -6.62
N ILE A 381 3.42 -26.14 -6.30
CA ILE A 381 3.85 -27.18 -7.26
C ILE A 381 2.66 -27.98 -7.79
N THR A 382 1.73 -28.39 -6.93
CA THR A 382 0.51 -29.07 -7.38
C THR A 382 -0.38 -28.14 -8.19
N GLY A 383 -0.39 -26.83 -7.90
CA GLY A 383 -1.12 -25.84 -8.70
C GLY A 383 -0.69 -25.75 -10.17
N PHE A 384 0.56 -26.13 -10.51
CA PHE A 384 1.01 -26.19 -11.91
C PHE A 384 0.28 -27.27 -12.72
N THR A 385 -0.28 -28.29 -12.08
CA THR A 385 -1.01 -29.36 -12.78
C THR A 385 -2.49 -29.02 -13.02
N SER A 386 -2.95 -27.83 -12.60
CA SER A 386 -4.32 -27.39 -12.84
C SER A 386 -4.62 -27.27 -14.34
N SER A 387 -5.79 -27.70 -14.78
CA SER A 387 -6.28 -27.48 -16.14
C SER A 387 -6.54 -25.99 -16.44
N ILE A 388 -6.68 -25.16 -15.41
CA ILE A 388 -7.07 -23.75 -15.52
C ILE A 388 -5.83 -22.85 -15.51
N TRP A 389 -5.64 -22.10 -16.60
CA TRP A 389 -4.46 -21.26 -16.81
C TRP A 389 -4.24 -20.23 -15.69
N MET A 390 -5.31 -19.59 -15.21
CA MET A 390 -5.20 -18.59 -14.16
C MET A 390 -4.70 -19.17 -12.82
N ILE A 391 -5.12 -20.39 -12.48
CA ILE A 391 -4.62 -21.10 -11.30
C ILE A 391 -3.14 -21.42 -11.48
N ARG A 392 -2.73 -21.95 -12.64
CA ARG A 392 -1.30 -22.20 -12.94
C ARG A 392 -0.46 -20.93 -12.82
N ASN A 393 -0.96 -19.80 -13.34
CA ASN A 393 -0.28 -18.50 -13.24
C ASN A 393 -0.16 -18.03 -11.77
N SER A 394 -1.24 -18.07 -11.00
CA SER A 394 -1.21 -17.72 -9.57
C SER A 394 -0.29 -18.62 -8.75
N ALA A 395 -0.30 -19.93 -9.02
CA ALA A 395 0.62 -20.90 -8.41
C ALA A 395 2.09 -20.62 -8.76
N THR A 396 2.37 -20.26 -10.02
CA THR A 396 3.71 -19.86 -10.48
C THR A 396 4.21 -18.62 -9.74
N LEU A 397 3.34 -17.62 -9.60
CA LEU A 397 3.66 -16.39 -8.88
C LEU A 397 3.91 -16.65 -7.39
N LEU A 398 3.14 -17.54 -6.76
CA LEU A 398 3.35 -17.96 -5.38
C LEU A 398 4.70 -18.72 -5.23
N LEU A 399 4.96 -19.70 -6.10
CA LEU A 399 6.22 -20.45 -6.13
C LEU A 399 7.42 -19.50 -6.20
N SER A 400 7.41 -18.59 -7.17
CA SER A 400 8.51 -17.63 -7.36
C SER A 400 8.74 -16.79 -6.11
N THR A 401 7.68 -16.38 -5.41
CA THR A 401 7.78 -15.59 -4.18
C THR A 401 8.35 -16.39 -3.02
N ILE A 402 7.91 -17.65 -2.84
CA ILE A 402 8.44 -18.51 -1.77
C ILE A 402 9.90 -18.89 -2.05
N VAL A 403 10.24 -19.24 -3.29
CA VAL A 403 11.63 -19.51 -3.71
C VAL A 403 12.54 -18.31 -3.44
N GLN A 404 12.11 -17.09 -3.79
CA GLN A 404 12.87 -15.88 -3.46
C GLN A 404 13.01 -15.65 -1.95
N ARG A 405 12.03 -16.07 -1.14
CA ARG A 405 12.13 -15.97 0.33
C ARG A 405 13.13 -16.98 0.91
N ILE A 406 13.18 -18.20 0.38
CA ILE A 406 14.10 -19.26 0.84
C ILE A 406 15.53 -18.97 0.41
N PHE A 407 15.73 -18.60 -0.86
CA PHE A 407 17.05 -18.50 -1.49
C PHE A 407 17.53 -17.06 -1.70
N GLY A 408 16.73 -16.06 -1.35
CA GLY A 408 17.01 -14.64 -1.62
C GLY A 408 16.79 -14.24 -3.10
N PRO A 409 16.85 -12.94 -3.41
CA PRO A 409 16.70 -12.44 -4.78
C PRO A 409 17.86 -12.93 -5.67
N SER A 410 17.53 -13.37 -6.89
CA SER A 410 18.52 -13.79 -7.87
C SER A 410 19.44 -12.62 -8.21
N LYS A 411 20.74 -12.76 -7.95
CA LYS A 411 21.77 -11.80 -8.39
C LYS A 411 22.38 -12.28 -9.71
N THR A 412 21.55 -12.45 -10.73
CA THR A 412 22.00 -12.73 -12.09
C THR A 412 21.95 -11.42 -12.86
N LYS A 413 23.08 -10.94 -13.40
CA LYS A 413 23.02 -10.01 -14.52
C LYS A 413 22.39 -10.76 -15.70
N ASP A 414 21.47 -10.13 -16.42
CA ASP A 414 20.79 -10.75 -17.55
C ASP A 414 21.81 -11.40 -18.49
N GLY A 415 21.66 -12.71 -18.72
CA GLY A 415 22.47 -13.49 -19.67
C GLY A 415 23.55 -14.42 -19.10
N GLU A 416 23.84 -14.41 -17.79
CA GLU A 416 24.76 -15.41 -17.19
C GLU A 416 23.99 -16.56 -16.52
N ASP A 417 24.25 -17.80 -16.96
CA ASP A 417 23.65 -19.03 -16.41
C ASP A 417 24.18 -19.44 -15.02
N ASN A 418 25.09 -18.64 -14.45
CA ASN A 418 25.74 -18.96 -13.18
C ASN A 418 24.89 -18.46 -11.99
N LEU A 419 24.12 -19.37 -11.40
CA LEU A 419 23.49 -19.14 -10.10
C LEU A 419 24.57 -18.89 -9.03
N SER A 420 24.48 -17.76 -8.34
CA SER A 420 25.34 -17.45 -7.20
C SER A 420 25.20 -18.52 -6.12
N LYS A 421 26.33 -19.04 -5.60
CA LYS A 421 26.35 -19.96 -4.44
C LYS A 421 25.59 -19.40 -3.23
N LYS A 422 25.46 -18.08 -3.11
CA LYS A 422 24.70 -17.41 -2.02
C LYS A 422 23.17 -17.58 -2.16
N ASN A 423 22.69 -18.03 -3.31
CA ASN A 423 21.29 -18.27 -3.62
C ASN A 423 20.96 -19.78 -3.74
N SER A 424 21.79 -20.60 -3.11
CA SER A 424 21.70 -22.05 -3.09
C SER A 424 21.92 -22.56 -1.66
N MET A 425 21.43 -23.76 -1.36
CA MET A 425 21.71 -24.42 -0.08
C MET A 425 21.90 -25.93 -0.29
N THR A 426 22.36 -26.64 0.74
CA THR A 426 22.49 -28.10 0.63
C THR A 426 21.11 -28.75 0.53
N SER A 427 21.01 -29.84 -0.23
CA SER A 427 19.81 -30.69 -0.25
C SER A 427 19.39 -31.14 1.14
N ARG A 428 20.36 -31.53 1.98
CA ARG A 428 20.13 -31.93 3.37
C ARG A 428 19.49 -30.81 4.19
N GLU A 429 19.99 -29.58 4.10
CA GLU A 429 19.38 -28.44 4.79
C GLU A 429 17.95 -28.19 4.33
N PHE A 430 17.72 -28.21 3.01
CA PHE A 430 16.41 -27.96 2.42
C PHE A 430 15.39 -29.02 2.83
N PHE A 431 15.69 -30.31 2.67
CA PHE A 431 14.77 -31.39 3.00
C PHE A 431 14.64 -31.63 4.51
N ASN A 432 15.61 -31.25 5.33
CA ASN A 432 15.41 -31.23 6.78
C ASN A 432 14.44 -30.14 7.22
N LYS A 433 14.43 -28.98 6.54
CA LYS A 433 13.46 -27.91 6.79
C LYS A 433 12.08 -28.23 6.20
N TYR A 434 12.03 -28.92 5.06
CA TYR A 434 10.82 -29.17 4.28
C TYR A 434 10.73 -30.65 3.84
N PRO A 435 10.55 -31.60 4.77
CA PRO A 435 10.72 -33.04 4.52
C PRO A 435 9.72 -33.63 3.53
N SER A 436 8.47 -33.16 3.51
CA SER A 436 7.41 -33.65 2.64
C SER A 436 7.70 -33.37 1.16
N LEU A 437 8.49 -32.33 0.86
CA LEU A 437 8.86 -31.97 -0.51
C LEU A 437 9.72 -33.04 -1.19
N PHE A 438 10.53 -33.79 -0.43
CA PHE A 438 11.34 -34.86 -1.03
C PHE A 438 10.44 -35.93 -1.67
N HIS A 439 9.42 -36.38 -0.94
CA HIS A 439 8.48 -37.38 -1.41
C HIS A 439 7.68 -36.86 -2.62
N LEU A 440 7.22 -35.60 -2.57
CA LEU A 440 6.55 -34.96 -3.69
C LEU A 440 7.43 -34.93 -4.95
N PHE A 441 8.69 -34.51 -4.80
CA PHE A 441 9.64 -34.42 -5.92
C PHE A 441 9.88 -35.79 -6.54
N TYR A 442 10.13 -36.79 -5.69
CA TYR A 442 10.34 -38.17 -6.12
C TYR A 442 9.13 -38.70 -6.91
N GLN A 443 7.91 -38.56 -6.38
CA GLN A 443 6.69 -39.04 -7.05
C GLN A 443 6.46 -38.37 -8.41
N GLN A 444 6.57 -37.04 -8.47
CA GLN A 444 6.34 -36.28 -9.71
C GLN A 444 7.40 -36.59 -10.78
N LEU A 445 8.67 -36.71 -10.38
CA LEU A 445 9.76 -37.09 -11.28
C LEU A 445 9.59 -38.53 -11.80
N GLN A 446 9.21 -39.47 -10.93
CA GLN A 446 8.95 -40.86 -11.30
C GLN A 446 7.77 -40.98 -12.28
N GLN A 447 6.66 -40.29 -12.01
CA GLN A 447 5.48 -40.28 -12.88
C GLN A 447 5.83 -39.73 -14.26
N THR A 448 6.51 -38.58 -14.32
CA THR A 448 6.89 -37.93 -15.59
C THR A 448 7.87 -38.79 -16.41
N THR A 449 8.78 -39.52 -15.75
CA THR A 449 9.71 -40.41 -16.44
C THR A 449 9.03 -41.67 -16.98
N SER A 450 7.94 -42.11 -16.36
CA SER A 450 7.22 -43.34 -16.72
C SER A 450 6.23 -43.13 -17.88
N THR A 451 5.72 -41.92 -18.10
CA THR A 451 4.73 -41.57 -19.14
C THR A 451 5.35 -41.00 -20.42
N ARG A 452 6.61 -41.37 -20.71
CA ARG A 452 7.51 -40.80 -21.74
C ARG A 452 7.11 -41.00 -23.22
N SER A 453 5.90 -41.44 -23.52
CA SER A 453 5.46 -41.80 -24.88
C SER A 453 4.93 -40.65 -25.73
N SER A 454 4.74 -39.44 -25.19
CA SER A 454 4.27 -38.28 -25.96
C SER A 454 5.02 -37.01 -25.56
N ILE A 455 5.53 -36.25 -26.53
CA ILE A 455 6.27 -34.99 -26.33
C ILE A 455 5.45 -33.94 -25.53
N GLU A 456 4.12 -34.05 -25.53
CA GLU A 456 3.20 -33.23 -24.72
C GLU A 456 3.30 -33.49 -23.20
N SER A 457 3.82 -34.65 -22.76
CA SER A 457 4.01 -34.96 -21.32
C SER A 457 5.30 -34.37 -20.74
N LEU A 458 6.26 -33.97 -21.59
CA LEU A 458 7.51 -33.28 -21.20
C LEU A 458 7.30 -31.81 -20.83
N THR A 459 6.13 -31.24 -21.14
CA THR A 459 5.68 -29.91 -20.72
C THR A 459 4.87 -29.93 -19.43
N SER A 460 5.03 -30.94 -18.56
CA SER A 460 4.39 -30.95 -17.25
C SER A 460 4.87 -29.73 -16.47
N SER A 461 3.99 -28.76 -16.32
CA SER A 461 4.26 -27.46 -15.70
C SER A 461 4.83 -27.63 -14.27
N SER A 462 4.52 -28.74 -13.60
CA SER A 462 5.09 -29.12 -12.29
C SER A 462 6.56 -29.56 -12.33
N LEU A 463 7.02 -30.22 -13.41
CA LEU A 463 8.43 -30.59 -13.57
C LEU A 463 9.32 -29.34 -13.62
N PHE A 464 8.90 -28.31 -14.34
CA PHE A 464 9.60 -27.03 -14.38
C PHE A 464 9.77 -26.43 -12.97
N ALA A 465 8.71 -26.44 -12.16
CA ALA A 465 8.75 -25.94 -10.79
C ALA A 465 9.76 -26.71 -9.91
N ILE A 466 9.78 -28.05 -10.03
CA ILE A 466 10.69 -28.92 -9.29
C ILE A 466 12.15 -28.67 -9.71
N LEU A 467 12.41 -28.62 -11.02
CA LEU A 467 13.75 -28.37 -11.55
C LEU A 467 14.27 -26.98 -11.15
N LEU A 468 13.41 -25.96 -11.08
CA LEU A 468 13.77 -24.62 -10.62
C LEU A 468 14.29 -24.61 -9.18
N ILE A 469 13.71 -25.44 -8.31
CA ILE A 469 14.16 -25.62 -6.93
C ILE A 469 15.43 -26.46 -6.89
N LEU A 470 15.46 -27.60 -7.59
CA LEU A 470 16.61 -28.51 -7.62
C LEU A 470 17.89 -27.84 -8.13
N ARG A 471 17.79 -26.93 -9.11
CA ARG A 471 18.93 -26.13 -9.62
C ARG A 471 19.60 -25.29 -8.51
N ARG A 472 18.91 -25.02 -7.40
CA ARG A 472 19.42 -24.26 -6.23
C ARG A 472 19.89 -25.16 -5.09
N LEU A 473 19.82 -26.47 -5.26
CA LEU A 473 20.29 -27.46 -4.28
C LEU A 473 21.60 -28.08 -4.74
N TYR A 474 22.50 -28.34 -3.80
CA TYR A 474 23.73 -29.09 -4.04
C TYR A 474 23.93 -30.18 -2.99
N PRO A 475 24.65 -31.26 -3.29
CA PRO A 475 24.87 -32.36 -2.35
C PRO A 475 25.54 -31.89 -1.06
N SER A 476 25.16 -32.47 0.07
CA SER A 476 25.89 -32.30 1.32
C SER A 476 27.11 -33.23 1.34
N PRO A 477 28.28 -32.80 1.85
CA PRO A 477 29.40 -33.70 2.11
C PRO A 477 29.09 -34.85 3.07
N LEU A 478 27.97 -34.76 3.80
CA LEU A 478 27.50 -35.75 4.77
C LEU A 478 26.28 -36.55 4.26
N ASP A 479 25.95 -36.47 2.97
CA ASP A 479 24.90 -37.29 2.38
C ASP A 479 25.31 -38.77 2.41
N GLY A 480 24.41 -39.66 2.86
CA GLY A 480 24.66 -41.11 2.94
C GLY A 480 25.14 -41.67 4.28
N ILE A 481 25.48 -40.82 5.27
CA ILE A 481 25.92 -41.28 6.60
C ILE A 481 24.72 -41.44 7.57
N ASP A 482 23.80 -40.47 7.60
CA ASP A 482 22.65 -40.46 8.56
C ASP A 482 21.31 -40.00 7.95
N CYS A 483 21.23 -39.69 6.66
CA CYS A 483 20.04 -39.10 6.03
C CYS A 483 19.62 -39.87 4.79
N SER A 484 18.35 -40.30 4.73
CA SER A 484 17.78 -41.06 3.63
C SER A 484 17.23 -40.18 2.49
N LEU A 485 17.22 -38.86 2.65
CA LEU A 485 16.66 -37.88 1.70
C LEU A 485 17.76 -37.27 0.82
N THR A 486 18.46 -38.11 0.03
CA THR A 486 19.62 -37.69 -0.79
C THR A 486 19.23 -37.37 -2.23
N LEU A 487 19.96 -36.45 -2.86
CA LEU A 487 19.77 -36.10 -4.29
C LEU A 487 20.04 -37.29 -5.22
N ASP A 488 20.90 -38.24 -4.81
CA ASP A 488 21.21 -39.45 -5.58
C ASP A 488 19.97 -40.26 -5.93
N LYS A 489 18.96 -40.25 -5.05
CA LYS A 489 17.68 -40.94 -5.30
C LYS A 489 16.82 -40.26 -6.37
N LEU A 490 17.04 -38.97 -6.63
CA LEU A 490 16.33 -38.20 -7.65
C LEU A 490 17.07 -38.22 -9.00
N LEU A 491 18.38 -38.45 -8.97
CA LEU A 491 19.28 -38.41 -10.14
C LEU A 491 18.81 -39.28 -11.33
N PRO A 492 18.31 -40.53 -11.13
CA PRO A 492 17.87 -41.38 -12.24
C PRO A 492 16.72 -40.81 -13.07
N PHE A 493 15.99 -39.84 -12.52
CA PHE A 493 14.83 -39.20 -13.17
C PHE A 493 15.17 -37.86 -13.83
N VAL A 494 16.33 -37.26 -13.52
CA VAL A 494 16.75 -35.94 -14.03
C VAL A 494 17.77 -36.05 -15.17
N ILE A 495 18.64 -37.08 -15.14
CA ILE A 495 19.69 -37.30 -16.15
C ILE A 495 19.15 -37.96 -17.44
N LYS A 496 17.93 -38.49 -17.39
CA LYS A 496 17.40 -39.35 -18.45
C LYS A 496 16.92 -38.58 -19.66
#